data_AF-A0A1Q4VI98-F1
#
_entry.id   AF-A0A1Q4VI98-F1
#
_cell.length_a   1.000
_cell.length_b   1.000
_cell.length_c   1.000
_cell.angle_alpha   90.00
_cell.angle_beta   90.00
_cell.angle_gamma   90.00
#
_symmetry.space_group_name_H-M   'P 1'
#
loop_
_entity.id
_entity.type
_entity.pdbx_description
1 polymer ?
#
loop_
_entity_poly.entity_id
_entity_poly.type
_entity_poly.pdbx_seq_one_letter_code
_entity_poly.pdbx_strand_id
1 'polypeptide(L)'
;MTTSTPDTATDPCPDCQAAPGDVHQDDCDIALCAQTGRQRLMCGHDEDDERCRSTWTGQWPGTAECREWDWYVRDVPGLGLVPCPADAPDAVEDLNRLNTNARWNPDTQRFQRT
;
A
#
# COMPACT_ATOMS: atom_id res chain seq x y z
N MET A 1 -14.26 8.59 -26.78
CA MET A 1 -14.27 8.77 -25.32
C MET A 1 -14.26 7.38 -24.71
N THR A 2 -13.08 6.84 -24.43
CA THR A 2 -12.92 5.55 -23.75
C THR A 2 -12.94 5.81 -22.26
N THR A 3 -14.05 5.50 -21.62
CA THR A 3 -14.16 5.42 -20.15
C THR A 3 -13.38 4.18 -19.72
N SER A 4 -12.19 4.38 -19.14
CA SER A 4 -11.48 3.34 -18.41
C SER A 4 -12.24 3.07 -17.12
N THR A 5 -12.79 1.87 -17.00
CA THR A 5 -13.34 1.31 -15.76
C THR A 5 -12.23 1.30 -14.70
N PRO A 6 -12.49 1.67 -13.42
CA PRO A 6 -11.51 1.48 -12.37
C PRO A 6 -11.30 -0.03 -12.18
N ASP A 7 -10.07 -0.49 -12.43
CA ASP A 7 -9.62 -1.83 -12.07
C ASP A 7 -9.83 -1.99 -10.55
N THR A 8 -10.91 -2.65 -10.17
CA THR A 8 -11.10 -3.05 -8.78
C THR A 8 -10.14 -4.19 -8.58
N ALA A 9 -8.99 -3.92 -7.95
CA ALA A 9 -7.98 -4.92 -7.71
C ALA A 9 -8.63 -6.10 -6.96
N THR A 10 -8.72 -7.26 -7.63
CA THR A 10 -9.49 -8.42 -7.16
C THR A 10 -8.64 -9.47 -6.47
N ASP A 11 -7.32 -9.31 -6.49
CA ASP A 11 -6.42 -10.38 -6.05
C ASP A 11 -6.45 -10.50 -4.53
N PRO A 12 -6.47 -11.73 -3.98
CA PRO A 12 -6.33 -11.95 -2.56
C PRO A 12 -4.96 -11.46 -2.07
N CYS A 13 -4.87 -11.13 -0.79
CA CYS A 13 -3.60 -10.75 -0.17
C CYS A 13 -2.56 -11.87 -0.41
N PRO A 14 -1.40 -11.59 -1.01
CA PRO A 14 -0.46 -12.63 -1.40
C PRO A 14 0.18 -13.36 -0.20
N ASP A 15 0.04 -12.80 1.00
CA ASP A 15 0.48 -13.41 2.24
C ASP A 15 -0.65 -14.18 2.93
N CYS A 16 -1.61 -13.49 3.53
CA CYS A 16 -2.68 -14.13 4.32
C CYS A 16 -3.93 -14.57 3.54
N GLN A 17 -3.99 -14.36 2.22
CA GLN A 17 -5.11 -14.74 1.34
C GLN A 17 -6.46 -14.06 1.62
N ALA A 18 -6.51 -13.02 2.45
CA ALA A 18 -7.71 -12.20 2.63
C ALA A 18 -8.21 -11.65 1.28
N ALA A 19 -9.50 -11.79 0.98
CA ALA A 19 -10.08 -11.21 -0.22
C ALA A 19 -10.17 -9.68 -0.11
N PRO A 20 -10.23 -8.93 -1.22
CA PRO A 20 -10.49 -7.49 -1.15
C PRO A 20 -11.81 -7.21 -0.41
N GLY A 21 -11.74 -6.36 0.62
CA GLY A 21 -12.85 -6.09 1.54
C GLY A 21 -12.81 -6.90 2.84
N ASP A 22 -12.03 -7.98 2.89
CA ASP A 22 -11.84 -8.76 4.12
C ASP A 22 -10.70 -8.21 4.97
N VAL A 23 -10.80 -8.44 6.27
CA VAL A 23 -9.75 -8.10 7.23
C VAL A 23 -8.58 -9.07 7.08
N HIS A 24 -7.35 -8.56 7.17
CA HIS A 24 -6.15 -9.39 7.18
C HIS A 24 -6.14 -10.38 8.36
N GLN A 25 -5.48 -11.54 8.17
CA GLN A 25 -5.19 -12.47 9.26
C GLN A 25 -4.13 -11.89 10.21
N ASP A 26 -4.06 -12.42 11.42
CA ASP A 26 -3.26 -11.80 12.48
C ASP A 26 -1.76 -11.82 12.20
N ASP A 27 -1.26 -12.85 11.51
CA ASP A 27 0.14 -13.10 11.16
C ASP A 27 0.58 -12.48 9.82
N CYS A 28 -0.26 -11.64 9.21
CA CYS A 28 0.00 -11.06 7.89
C CYS A 28 1.11 -9.99 7.92
N ASP A 29 2.21 -10.22 7.21
CA ASP A 29 3.33 -9.31 6.99
C ASP A 29 2.95 -8.10 6.14
N ILE A 30 1.87 -8.18 5.36
CA ILE A 30 1.41 -7.08 4.49
C ILE A 30 0.48 -6.12 5.24
N ALA A 31 -0.18 -6.59 6.30
CA ALA A 31 -1.17 -5.80 7.01
C ALA A 31 -0.53 -4.56 7.65
N LEU A 32 -1.14 -3.40 7.44
CA LEU A 32 -0.81 -2.19 8.19
C LEU A 32 -1.75 -2.05 9.38
N CYS A 33 -1.24 -1.55 10.50
CA CYS A 33 -2.04 -1.17 11.64
C CYS A 33 -2.98 -0.03 11.25
N ALA A 34 -4.29 -0.27 11.32
CA ALA A 34 -5.31 0.74 11.01
C ALA A 34 -5.14 2.06 11.80
N GLN A 35 -4.57 2.02 13.01
CA GLN A 35 -4.36 3.21 13.84
C GLN A 35 -3.04 3.96 13.54
N THR A 36 -2.00 3.27 13.08
CA THR A 36 -0.64 3.84 13.02
C THR A 36 0.02 3.81 11.65
N GLY A 37 -0.49 2.99 10.72
CA GLY A 37 0.09 2.76 9.40
C GLY A 37 1.42 1.99 9.40
N ARG A 38 1.90 1.54 10.56
CA ARG A 38 3.05 0.62 10.65
C ARG A 38 2.61 -0.79 10.33
N GLN A 39 3.52 -1.69 9.94
CA GLN A 39 3.22 -3.12 9.85
C GLN A 39 2.53 -3.60 11.13
N ARG A 40 1.41 -4.31 11.01
CA ARG A 40 0.57 -4.71 12.15
C ARG A 40 1.36 -5.52 13.17
N LEU A 41 2.15 -6.47 12.70
CA LEU A 41 3.05 -7.30 13.51
C LEU A 41 4.04 -6.50 14.38
N MET A 42 4.31 -5.25 13.99
CA MET A 42 5.29 -4.37 14.63
C MET A 42 4.63 -3.11 15.25
N CYS A 43 3.30 -3.08 15.36
CA CYS A 43 2.59 -1.86 15.76
C CYS A 43 2.51 -1.65 17.28
N GLY A 44 2.83 -2.67 18.09
CA GLY A 44 2.87 -2.59 19.55
C GLY A 44 1.51 -2.56 20.26
N HIS A 45 0.41 -2.76 19.54
CA HIS A 45 -0.90 -3.03 20.15
C HIS A 45 -1.02 -4.51 20.51
N ASP A 46 -1.92 -4.83 21.45
CA ASP A 46 -2.26 -6.21 21.76
C ASP A 46 -2.84 -6.92 20.53
N GLU A 47 -2.52 -8.21 20.36
CA GLU A 47 -2.94 -9.00 19.18
C GLU A 47 -4.46 -9.06 19.01
N ASP A 48 -5.20 -9.01 20.13
CA ASP A 48 -6.66 -9.02 20.17
C ASP A 48 -7.30 -7.63 19.94
N ASP A 49 -6.52 -6.56 19.77
CA ASP A 49 -7.08 -5.22 19.53
C ASP A 49 -7.61 -5.09 18.10
N GLU A 50 -8.92 -5.25 17.93
CA GLU A 50 -9.60 -5.17 16.63
C GLU A 50 -9.40 -3.82 15.94
N ARG A 51 -9.14 -2.73 16.68
CA ARG A 51 -8.94 -1.40 16.10
C ARG A 51 -7.66 -1.31 15.29
N CYS A 52 -6.70 -2.22 15.50
CA CYS A 52 -5.46 -2.26 14.74
C CYS A 52 -5.57 -3.06 13.43
N ARG A 53 -6.69 -3.75 13.18
CA ARG A 53 -6.87 -4.59 12.00
C ARG A 53 -7.28 -3.75 10.77
N SER A 54 -6.51 -3.85 9.69
CA SER A 54 -6.84 -3.22 8.40
C SER A 54 -7.51 -4.20 7.45
N THR A 55 -8.29 -3.64 6.53
CA THR A 55 -8.92 -4.36 5.43
C THR A 55 -7.99 -4.44 4.23
N TRP A 56 -7.90 -5.61 3.59
CA TRP A 56 -7.20 -5.75 2.32
C TRP A 56 -7.97 -5.03 1.21
N THR A 57 -7.29 -4.17 0.46
CA THR A 57 -7.93 -3.36 -0.60
C THR A 57 -7.80 -3.97 -2.00
N GLY A 58 -7.14 -5.13 -2.11
CA GLY A 58 -6.80 -5.75 -3.40
C GLY A 58 -5.43 -5.37 -3.96
N GLN A 59 -4.72 -4.45 -3.32
CA GLN A 59 -3.40 -3.98 -3.76
C GLN A 59 -2.48 -3.71 -2.58
N TRP A 60 -1.17 -3.75 -2.83
CA TRP A 60 -0.16 -3.45 -1.81
C TRP A 60 -0.44 -2.10 -1.13
N PRO A 61 -0.28 -2.00 0.21
CA PRO A 61 -0.51 -0.74 0.90
C PRO A 61 0.36 0.39 0.34
N GLY A 62 -0.26 1.54 0.05
CA GLY A 62 0.43 2.69 -0.55
C GLY A 62 0.41 2.74 -2.10
N THR A 63 0.04 1.65 -2.78
CA THR A 63 -0.01 1.61 -4.24
C THR A 63 -0.99 2.63 -4.83
N ALA A 64 -2.19 2.76 -4.26
CA ALA A 64 -3.17 3.76 -4.71
C ALA A 64 -2.61 5.18 -4.64
N GLU A 65 -1.99 5.53 -3.52
CA GLU A 65 -1.44 6.86 -3.31
C GLU A 65 -0.30 7.14 -4.27
N CYS A 66 0.65 6.22 -4.45
CA CYS A 66 1.74 6.40 -5.41
C CYS A 66 1.21 6.66 -6.84
N ARG A 67 0.17 5.96 -7.27
CA ARG A 67 -0.50 6.17 -8.56
C ARG A 67 -1.16 7.54 -8.64
N GLU A 68 -1.97 7.92 -7.63
CA GLU A 68 -2.62 9.23 -7.54
C GLU A 68 -1.61 10.38 -7.55
N TRP A 69 -0.38 10.10 -7.12
CA TRP A 69 0.68 11.07 -6.88
C TRP A 69 1.75 11.10 -7.97
N ASP A 70 1.65 10.24 -8.98
CA ASP A 70 2.66 10.06 -10.03
C ASP A 70 4.05 9.77 -9.43
N TRP A 71 4.09 8.89 -8.42
CA TRP A 71 5.30 8.47 -7.72
C TRP A 71 5.69 7.07 -8.19
N TYR A 72 6.60 7.05 -9.17
CA TYR A 72 7.13 5.84 -9.75
C TYR A 72 8.64 5.84 -9.73
N VAL A 73 9.18 4.63 -9.61
CA VAL A 73 10.60 4.33 -9.78
C VAL A 73 10.75 3.20 -10.77
N ARG A 74 11.92 3.12 -11.39
CA ARG A 74 12.37 1.95 -12.13
C ARG A 74 13.77 1.58 -11.69
N ASP A 75 14.11 0.31 -11.74
CA ASP A 75 15.48 -0.14 -11.50
C ASP A 75 16.35 0.19 -12.71
N VAL A 76 17.40 0.98 -12.50
CA VAL A 76 18.39 1.30 -13.52
C VAL A 76 19.72 0.63 -13.15
N PRO A 77 20.26 -0.26 -14.00
CA PRO A 77 21.51 -0.95 -13.73
C PRO A 77 22.65 0.01 -13.33
N GLY A 78 23.21 -0.22 -12.14
CA GLY A 78 24.30 0.59 -11.58
C GLY A 78 23.87 1.87 -10.85
N LEU A 79 22.59 2.26 -10.92
CA LEU A 79 22.02 3.39 -10.18
C LEU A 79 20.98 2.96 -9.14
N GLY A 80 20.40 1.76 -9.28
CA GLY A 80 19.32 1.28 -8.45
C GLY A 80 17.98 1.92 -8.82
N LEU A 81 17.07 2.02 -7.85
CA LEU A 81 15.74 2.62 -8.03
C LEU A 81 15.86 4.12 -8.27
N VAL A 82 15.50 4.58 -9.47
CA VAL A 82 15.47 6.00 -9.83
C VAL A 82 14.05 6.45 -10.14
N PRO A 83 13.66 7.67 -9.75
CA PRO A 83 12.36 8.22 -10.12
C PRO A 83 12.15 8.22 -11.63
N CYS A 84 10.95 7.85 -12.07
CA CYS A 84 10.58 7.84 -13.49
C CYS A 84 9.11 8.23 -13.68
N PRO A 85 8.69 8.58 -14.91
CA PRO A 85 7.28 8.68 -15.26
C PRO A 85 6.54 7.35 -15.11
N ALA A 86 5.22 7.42 -14.89
CA ALA A 86 4.33 6.25 -14.80
C ALA A 86 4.34 5.36 -16.04
N ASP A 87 4.60 5.94 -17.23
CA ASP A 87 4.61 5.24 -18.51
C ASP A 87 5.99 4.71 -18.92
N ALA A 88 7.01 4.88 -18.06
CA ALA A 88 8.31 4.30 -18.31
C ALA A 88 8.22 2.76 -18.32
N PRO A 89 9.00 2.08 -19.21
CA PRO A 89 9.14 0.64 -19.14
C PRO A 89 9.60 0.23 -17.73
N ASP A 90 8.94 -0.77 -17.17
CA ASP A 90 9.23 -1.36 -15.86
C ASP A 90 9.04 -0.40 -14.67
N ALA A 91 8.26 0.68 -14.84
CA ALA A 91 7.87 1.55 -13.75
C ALA A 91 7.04 0.79 -12.70
N VAL A 92 7.41 0.97 -11.43
CA VAL A 92 6.68 0.46 -10.26
C VAL A 92 6.45 1.59 -9.26
N GLU A 93 5.45 1.45 -8.40
CA GLU A 93 5.10 2.46 -7.40
C GLU A 93 6.25 2.69 -6.40
N ASP A 94 6.59 3.95 -6.14
CA ASP A 94 7.68 4.33 -5.24
C ASP A 94 7.26 4.28 -3.76
N LEU A 95 7.05 3.07 -3.26
CA LEU A 95 6.68 2.81 -1.86
C LEU A 95 7.77 3.27 -0.87
N ASN A 96 9.04 3.37 -1.31
CA ASN A 96 10.11 3.91 -0.48
C ASN A 96 9.89 5.40 -0.20
N ARG A 97 9.61 6.19 -1.24
CA ARG A 97 9.26 7.60 -1.09
C ARG A 97 7.96 7.80 -0.32
N LEU A 98 6.96 6.94 -0.53
CA LEU A 98 5.72 6.95 0.26
C LEU A 98 6.02 6.89 1.76
N ASN A 99 6.83 5.92 2.18
CA ASN A 99 7.16 5.71 3.59
C ASN A 99 7.94 6.89 4.22
N THR A 100 8.67 7.68 3.43
CA THR A 100 9.44 8.83 3.93
C THR A 100 8.72 10.16 3.81
N ASN A 101 7.78 10.31 2.87
CA ASN A 101 7.17 11.60 2.50
C ASN A 101 5.65 11.66 2.69
N ALA A 102 5.04 10.62 3.24
CA ALA A 102 3.63 10.62 3.59
C ALA A 102 3.41 10.29 5.07
N ARG A 103 2.20 10.58 5.55
CA ARG A 103 1.72 10.26 6.89
C ARG A 103 0.49 9.37 6.76
N TRP A 104 0.37 8.39 7.63
CA TRP A 104 -0.86 7.60 7.73
C TRP A 104 -1.99 8.44 8.32
N ASN A 105 -3.17 8.36 7.71
CA ASN A 105 -4.41 8.89 8.27
C ASN A 105 -5.26 7.71 8.78
N PRO A 106 -5.49 7.57 10.10
CA PRO A 106 -6.24 6.46 10.67
C PRO A 106 -7.74 6.53 10.37
N ASP A 107 -8.30 7.71 10.14
CA ASP A 107 -9.74 7.87 9.84
C ASP A 107 -10.09 7.33 8.46
N THR A 108 -9.18 7.49 7.50
CA THR A 108 -9.38 7.02 6.12
C THR A 108 -8.63 5.73 5.80
N GLN A 109 -7.71 5.30 6.67
CA GLN A 109 -6.75 4.22 6.42
C GLN A 109 -5.99 4.39 5.10
N ARG A 110 -5.52 5.61 4.86
CA ARG A 110 -4.78 5.99 3.65
C ARG A 110 -3.57 6.85 3.99
N PHE A 111 -2.56 6.83 3.12
CA PHE A 111 -1.45 7.77 3.23
C PHE A 111 -1.86 9.16 2.71
N GLN A 112 -1.35 10.20 3.35
CA GLN A 112 -1.53 11.60 2.97
C GLN A 112 -0.16 12.27 2.83
N ARG A 113 0.05 13.00 1.74
CA ARG A 113 1.26 13.82 1.55
C ARG A 113 1.36 14.87 2.65
N THR A 114 2.58 15.09 3.13
CA THR A 114 2.92 16.21 4.01
C THR A 114 3.25 17.46 3.23
#